data_AF-A0A8H2K037-F1
#
_entry.id   AF-A0A8H2K037-F1
#
_cell.length_a   1.000
_cell.length_b   1.000
_cell.length_c   1.000
_cell.angle_alpha   90.00
_cell.angle_beta   90.00
_cell.angle_gamma   90.00
#
_symmetry.space_group_name_H-M   'P 1'
#
loop_
_entity.id
_entity.type
_entity.pdbx_description
1 polymer ?
#
loop_
_entity_poly.entity_id
_entity_poly.type
_entity_poly.pdbx_seq_one_letter_code
_entity_poly.pdbx_strand_id
1 'polypeptide(L)'
;MKDKFIDWFHFHVEILERYKLPYFVWGIGLIAMLIAQHFYFKAINGIYNFQLFGNFPFRQTIETHIYFVKHGMWLIPMVALVFFIVLGVQIHQRNIQRVYRY
;
A
#
# COMPACT_ATOMS: atom_id res chain seq x y z
N MET A 1 3.39 -27.10 18.60
CA MET A 1 3.23 -25.69 18.16
C MET A 1 3.33 -25.57 16.65
N LYS A 2 4.33 -26.20 16.03
CA LYS A 2 4.49 -26.25 14.56
C LYS A 2 3.24 -26.80 13.84
N ASP A 3 2.69 -27.92 14.31
CA ASP A 3 1.55 -28.57 13.63
C ASP A 3 0.28 -27.69 13.66
N LYS A 4 -0.01 -27.05 14.80
CA LYS A 4 -1.12 -26.09 14.92
C LYS A 4 -0.96 -24.87 13.99
N PHE A 5 0.27 -24.43 13.73
CA PHE A 5 0.53 -23.34 12.79
C PHE A 5 0.33 -23.79 11.34
N ILE A 6 0.76 -25.02 11.01
CA ILE A 6 0.56 -25.63 9.70
C ILE A 6 -0.94 -25.79 9.41
N ASP A 7 -1.71 -26.31 10.37
CA ASP A 7 -3.17 -26.46 10.25
C ASP A 7 -3.86 -25.10 10.07
N TRP A 8 -3.46 -24.10 10.85
CA TRP A 8 -3.95 -22.73 10.73
C TRP A 8 -3.65 -22.13 9.35
N PHE A 9 -2.45 -22.36 8.81
CA PHE A 9 -2.05 -21.87 7.50
C PHE A 9 -2.84 -22.55 6.38
N HIS A 10 -2.95 -23.89 6.41
CA HIS A 10 -3.73 -24.65 5.42
C HIS A 10 -5.20 -24.21 5.41
N PHE A 11 -5.79 -23.99 6.58
CA PHE A 11 -7.14 -23.45 6.70
C PHE A 11 -7.32 -22.11 5.97
N HIS A 12 -6.43 -21.14 6.21
CA HIS A 12 -6.53 -19.84 5.55
C HIS A 12 -6.29 -19.94 4.05
N VAL A 13 -5.37 -20.80 3.61
CA VAL A 13 -5.11 -21.07 2.19
C VAL A 13 -6.36 -21.65 1.52
N GLU A 14 -7.01 -22.66 2.12
CA GLU A 14 -8.22 -23.27 1.57
C GLU A 14 -9.34 -22.25 1.36
N ILE A 15 -9.55 -21.35 2.33
CA ILE A 15 -10.56 -20.30 2.22
C ILE A 15 -10.19 -19.27 1.15
N LEU A 16 -8.92 -18.90 1.05
CA LEU A 16 -8.43 -17.98 0.02
C LEU A 16 -8.50 -18.59 -1.40
N GLU A 17 -8.31 -19.90 -1.53
CA GLU A 17 -8.48 -20.61 -2.80
C GLU A 17 -9.95 -20.63 -3.25
N ARG A 18 -10.86 -20.85 -2.29
CA ARG A 18 -12.32 -20.82 -2.53
C ARG A 18 -12.80 -19.40 -2.86
N TYR A 19 -12.27 -18.38 -2.18
CA TYR A 19 -12.63 -16.98 -2.37
C TYR A 19 -11.40 -16.15 -2.73
N LYS A 20 -11.11 -16.02 -4.01
CA LYS A 20 -9.90 -15.37 -4.54
C LYS A 20 -9.89 -13.84 -4.46
N LEU A 21 -11.00 -13.22 -4.04
CA LEU A 21 -11.15 -11.76 -4.00
C LEU A 21 -10.09 -11.05 -3.13
N PRO A 22 -9.70 -11.56 -1.94
CA PRO A 22 -8.62 -10.96 -1.15
C PRO A 22 -7.28 -10.92 -1.90
N TYR A 23 -6.92 -11.97 -2.65
CA TYR A 23 -5.71 -11.98 -3.47
C TYR A 23 -5.74 -10.90 -4.55
N PHE A 24 -6.89 -10.72 -5.20
CA PHE A 24 -7.06 -9.66 -6.19
C PHE A 24 -6.89 -8.26 -5.57
N VAL A 25 -7.49 -8.03 -4.40
CA VAL A 25 -7.36 -6.77 -3.66
C VAL A 25 -5.91 -6.50 -3.26
N TRP A 26 -5.21 -7.49 -2.72
CA TRP A 26 -3.79 -7.35 -2.37
C TRP A 26 -2.93 -7.11 -3.61
N GLY A 27 -3.23 -7.78 -4.73
CA GLY A 27 -2.57 -7.56 -6.02
C GLY A 27 -2.76 -6.13 -6.53
N ILE A 28 -3.98 -5.58 -6.45
CA ILE A 28 -4.24 -4.16 -6.75
C ILE A 28 -3.42 -3.26 -5.83
N GLY A 29 -3.33 -3.59 -4.54
CA GLY A 29 -2.53 -2.82 -3.58
C GLY A 29 -1.05 -2.75 -3.96
N LEU A 30 -0.46 -3.86 -4.40
CA LEU A 30 0.92 -3.89 -4.89
C LEU A 30 1.09 -3.04 -6.15
N ILE A 31 0.17 -3.15 -7.11
CA ILE A 31 0.21 -2.35 -8.34
C ILE A 31 0.05 -0.86 -8.01
N ALA A 32 -0.89 -0.51 -7.14
CA ALA A 32 -1.12 0.86 -6.70
C ALA A 32 0.11 1.45 -5.99
N MET A 33 0.79 0.67 -5.17
CA MET A 33 2.06 1.06 -4.53
C MET A 33 3.13 1.37 -5.58
N LEU A 34 3.31 0.51 -6.60
CA LEU A 34 4.31 0.70 -7.66
C LEU A 34 3.98 1.90 -8.55
N ILE A 35 2.69 2.08 -8.90
CA ILE A 35 2.21 3.24 -9.65
C ILE A 35 2.44 4.51 -8.84
N ALA A 36 2.04 4.51 -7.55
CA ALA A 36 2.27 5.63 -6.66
C ALA A 36 3.77 5.97 -6.65
N GLN A 37 4.65 5.00 -6.41
CA GLN A 37 6.10 5.21 -6.42
C GLN A 37 6.62 5.79 -7.75
N HIS A 38 6.12 5.32 -8.91
CA HIS A 38 6.55 5.79 -10.22
C HIS A 38 6.10 7.22 -10.55
N PHE A 39 4.82 7.52 -10.37
CA PHE A 39 4.26 8.82 -10.72
C PHE A 39 4.58 9.90 -9.67
N TYR A 40 4.85 9.49 -8.45
CA TYR A 40 5.16 10.37 -7.35
C TYR A 40 6.40 11.23 -7.59
N PHE A 41 7.50 10.66 -8.13
CA PHE A 41 8.69 11.45 -8.48
C PHE A 41 8.39 12.52 -9.53
N LYS A 42 7.53 12.18 -10.51
CA LYS A 42 7.11 13.13 -11.54
C LYS A 42 6.21 14.22 -10.97
N ALA A 43 5.30 13.87 -10.06
CA ALA A 43 4.44 14.84 -9.39
C ALA A 43 5.26 15.85 -8.56
N ILE A 44 6.26 15.41 -7.80
CA ILE A 44 7.12 16.31 -7.03
C ILE A 44 7.97 17.20 -7.91
N ASN A 45 8.62 16.64 -8.94
CA ASN A 45 9.40 17.46 -9.85
C ASN A 45 8.47 18.44 -10.60
N GLY A 46 7.25 18.03 -10.92
CA GLY A 46 6.20 18.89 -11.46
C GLY A 46 5.87 20.04 -10.52
N ILE A 47 5.51 19.76 -9.27
CA ILE A 47 5.21 20.76 -8.22
C ILE A 47 6.39 21.72 -8.01
N TYR A 48 7.61 21.21 -7.99
CA TYR A 48 8.84 22.00 -7.86
C TYR A 48 9.04 22.92 -9.08
N ASN A 49 8.84 22.42 -10.30
CA ASN A 49 9.02 23.18 -11.54
C ASN A 49 7.86 24.15 -11.84
N PHE A 50 6.65 23.89 -11.34
CA PHE A 50 5.44 24.67 -11.66
C PHE A 50 5.37 26.04 -10.97
N GLN A 51 6.48 26.62 -10.53
CA GLN A 51 6.56 27.97 -9.93
C GLN A 51 5.67 28.24 -8.70
N LEU A 52 4.89 27.29 -8.17
CA LEU A 52 4.20 27.44 -6.88
C LEU A 52 5.18 27.73 -5.72
N PHE A 53 6.43 27.29 -5.87
CA PHE A 53 7.54 27.61 -4.95
C PHE A 53 8.47 28.73 -5.43
N GLY A 54 8.24 29.31 -6.62
CA GLY A 54 9.06 30.39 -7.17
C GLY A 54 9.04 31.66 -6.31
N ASN A 55 7.97 31.87 -5.53
CA ASN A 55 7.80 32.97 -4.58
C ASN A 55 7.85 32.53 -3.11
N PHE A 56 8.18 31.27 -2.80
CA PHE A 56 8.21 30.80 -1.41
C PHE A 56 9.57 31.12 -0.76
N PRO A 57 9.60 31.72 0.43
CA PRO A 57 10.84 32.07 1.15
C PRO A 57 11.71 30.86 1.53
N PHE A 58 11.23 29.64 1.31
CA PHE A 58 11.90 28.37 1.63
C PHE A 58 12.45 27.62 0.42
N ARG A 59 12.47 28.22 -0.78
CA ARG A 59 12.94 27.56 -2.02
C ARG A 59 14.33 26.93 -1.85
N GLN A 60 15.28 27.67 -1.29
CA GLN A 60 16.65 27.20 -1.08
C GLN A 60 16.71 26.05 -0.06
N THR A 61 15.90 26.11 1.00
CA THR A 61 15.77 25.01 1.97
C THR A 61 15.21 23.75 1.32
N ILE A 62 14.20 23.88 0.47
CA ILE A 62 13.61 22.76 -0.27
C ILE A 62 14.62 22.18 -1.26
N GLU A 63 15.29 23.01 -2.07
CA GLU A 63 16.33 22.55 -3.02
C GLU A 63 17.43 21.76 -2.32
N THR A 64 17.86 22.21 -1.13
CA THR A 64 18.91 21.56 -0.34
C THR A 64 18.46 20.23 0.27
N HIS A 65 17.16 20.08 0.59
CA HIS A 65 16.62 18.91 1.28
C HIS A 65 15.65 18.07 0.43
N ILE A 66 15.50 18.38 -0.87
CA ILE A 66 14.54 17.70 -1.75
C ILE A 66 14.85 16.22 -1.89
N TYR A 67 16.12 15.84 -1.69
CA TYR A 67 16.54 14.44 -1.60
C TYR A 67 15.93 13.71 -0.39
N PHE A 68 15.94 14.35 0.78
CA PHE A 68 15.27 13.82 1.98
C PHE A 68 13.75 13.79 1.81
N VAL A 69 13.15 14.79 1.15
CA VAL A 69 11.72 14.79 0.81
C VAL A 69 11.40 13.63 -0.14
N LYS A 70 12.23 13.40 -1.16
CA LYS A 70 12.10 12.27 -2.09
C LYS A 70 12.24 10.91 -1.39
N HIS A 71 13.09 10.79 -0.37
CA HIS A 71 13.30 9.56 0.39
C HIS A 71 12.26 9.32 1.51
N GLY A 72 11.84 10.36 2.24
CA GLY A 72 10.86 10.27 3.33
C GLY A 72 9.44 9.92 2.87
N MET A 73 9.20 9.93 1.56
CA MET A 73 7.87 9.78 0.99
C MET A 73 7.55 8.38 0.44
N TRP A 74 8.41 7.39 0.73
CA TRP A 74 8.04 5.96 0.77
C TRP A 74 6.80 5.69 1.64
N LEU A 75 6.52 6.57 2.59
CA LEU A 75 5.32 6.55 3.43
C LEU A 75 4.03 6.49 2.60
N ILE A 76 3.94 7.21 1.48
CA ILE A 76 2.70 7.26 0.67
C ILE A 76 2.42 5.92 -0.01
N PRO A 77 3.38 5.31 -0.76
CA PRO A 77 3.23 3.94 -1.26
C PRO A 77 2.92 2.94 -0.14
N MET A 78 3.55 3.07 1.03
CA MET A 78 3.27 2.20 2.18
C MET A 78 1.85 2.34 2.72
N VAL A 79 1.33 3.57 2.84
CA VAL A 79 -0.05 3.81 3.28
C VAL A 79 -1.04 3.19 2.30
N ALA A 80 -0.80 3.34 0.99
CA ALA A 80 -1.61 2.69 -0.03
C ALA A 80 -1.58 1.15 0.12
N LEU A 81 -0.39 0.56 0.28
CA LEU A 81 -0.24 -0.87 0.49
C LEU A 81 -0.98 -1.36 1.74
N VAL A 82 -0.79 -0.69 2.88
CA VAL A 82 -1.43 -1.03 4.15
C VAL A 82 -2.96 -0.96 4.03
N PHE A 83 -3.48 0.07 3.36
CA PHE A 83 -4.92 0.20 3.13
C PHE A 83 -5.50 -1.02 2.41
N PHE A 84 -4.88 -1.45 1.30
CA PHE A 84 -5.34 -2.63 0.56
C PHE A 84 -5.13 -3.94 1.32
N ILE A 85 -4.06 -4.05 2.11
CA ILE A 85 -3.85 -5.20 3.00
C ILE A 85 -5.02 -5.33 3.98
N VAL A 86 -5.33 -4.24 4.70
CA VAL A 86 -6.42 -4.21 5.70
C VAL A 86 -7.75 -4.56 5.04
N LEU A 87 -8.04 -3.98 3.87
CA LEU A 87 -9.27 -4.24 3.14
C LEU A 87 -9.38 -5.72 2.72
N GLY A 88 -8.31 -6.31 2.20
CA GLY A 88 -8.30 -7.73 1.85
C GLY A 88 -8.44 -8.65 3.06
N VAL A 89 -7.83 -8.30 4.21
CA VAL A 89 -8.00 -9.04 5.47
C VAL A 89 -9.45 -8.99 5.96
N GLN A 90 -10.10 -7.82 5.91
CA GLN A 90 -11.51 -7.69 6.28
C GLN A 90 -12.42 -8.54 5.38
N ILE A 91 -12.17 -8.55 4.07
CA ILE A 91 -12.90 -9.43 3.14
C ILE A 91 -12.66 -10.90 3.47
N HIS A 92 -11.41 -11.29 3.74
CA HIS A 92 -11.07 -12.66 4.12
C HIS A 92 -11.78 -13.09 5.41
N GLN A 93 -11.78 -12.24 6.44
CA GLN A 93 -12.52 -12.48 7.69
C GLN A 93 -14.02 -12.67 7.44
N ARG A 94 -14.63 -11.85 6.58
CA ARG A 94 -16.04 -12.02 6.18
C ARG A 94 -16.28 -13.34 5.44
N ASN A 95 -15.34 -13.78 4.61
CA ASN A 95 -15.44 -15.07 3.93
C ASN A 95 -15.36 -16.24 4.92
N ILE A 96 -14.46 -16.16 5.91
CA ILE A 96 -14.38 -17.13 7.01
C ILE A 96 -15.73 -17.20 7.76
N GLN A 97 -16.28 -16.05 8.17
CA GLN A 97 -17.58 -16.00 8.85
C GLN A 97 -18.71 -16.64 8.03
N ARG A 98 -18.76 -16.37 6.72
CA ARG A 98 -19.74 -16.97 5.81
C ARG A 98 -19.65 -18.50 5.74
N VAL A 99 -18.44 -19.05 5.68
CA VAL A 99 -18.24 -20.51 5.61
C VAL A 99 -18.67 -21.17 6.91
N TYR A 100 -18.38 -20.55 8.05
CA TYR A 100 -18.60 -21.15 9.37
C TYR A 100 -19.89 -20.70 10.07
N ARG A 101 -20.72 -19.86 9.43
CA ARG A 101 -21.98 -19.32 9.98
C ARG A 101 -21.83 -18.74 11.40
N TYR A 102 -20.74 -18.02 11.65
CA TYR A 102 -20.62 -17.13 12.80
C TYR A 102 -21.35 -15.82 12.54
#